data_AF-A0A087NEG7-F1
#
_entry.id   AF-A0A087NEG7-F1
#
_cell.length_a   1.000
_cell.length_b   1.000
_cell.length_c   1.000
_cell.angle_alpha   90.00
_cell.angle_beta   90.00
_cell.angle_gamma   90.00
#
_symmetry.space_group_name_H-M   'P 1'
#
loop_
_entity.id
_entity.type
_entity.pdbx_description
1 polymer ?
#
loop_
_entity_poly.entity_id
_entity_poly.type
_entity_poly.pdbx_seq_one_letter_code
_entity_poly.pdbx_strand_id
1 'polypeptide(L)'
;MNCPKCRAPIDGFGTGCIACGHSGGDLRRALVWTLVPTGVIAATLGASIAIAEAHRTGSSRNRYSNAIEERDAPGRTQSFAKLMHDAGEVCTSTKRSLFRGDIGTNAVWAIGCGDTGDWMILIADNGATRVAQCGPLEKAGTPCWTPLDS
;
A
#
# COMPACT_ATOMS: atom_id res chain seq x y z
N MET A 1 -10.00 55.23 -12.18
CA MET A 1 -11.48 55.28 -12.31
C MET A 1 -12.08 54.79 -10.99
N ASN A 2 -13.25 55.26 -10.55
CA ASN A 2 -13.88 54.83 -9.28
C ASN A 2 -15.17 54.06 -9.58
N CYS A 3 -15.44 52.98 -8.83
CA CYS A 3 -16.65 52.16 -9.00
C CYS A 3 -17.89 53.02 -8.62
N PRO A 4 -18.87 53.24 -9.53
CA PRO A 4 -19.89 54.30 -9.37
C PRO A 4 -20.87 54.08 -8.21
N LYS A 5 -20.93 52.87 -7.64
CA LYS A 5 -21.79 52.56 -6.48
C LYS A 5 -21.10 52.62 -5.12
N CYS A 6 -19.77 52.44 -5.05
CA CYS A 6 -19.08 52.26 -3.77
C CYS A 6 -17.94 53.27 -3.51
N ARG A 7 -17.63 54.18 -4.46
CA ARG A 7 -16.59 55.23 -4.33
C ARG A 7 -15.22 54.73 -3.79
N ALA A 8 -14.84 53.49 -4.06
CA ALA A 8 -13.51 52.94 -3.75
C ALA A 8 -12.57 53.02 -4.98
N PRO A 9 -11.24 53.21 -4.77
CA PRO A 9 -10.25 53.21 -5.83
C PRO A 9 -10.09 51.81 -6.44
N ILE A 10 -9.96 51.75 -7.77
CA ILE A 10 -9.75 50.50 -8.50
C ILE A 10 -8.24 50.34 -8.69
N ASP A 11 -7.62 49.48 -7.91
CA ASP A 11 -6.21 49.13 -8.10
C ASP A 11 -6.12 48.07 -9.21
N GLY A 12 -5.37 48.41 -10.26
CA GLY A 12 -5.39 47.71 -11.54
C GLY A 12 -4.82 46.30 -11.48
N PHE A 13 -5.68 45.31 -11.67
CA PHE A 13 -5.58 44.26 -12.71
C PHE A 13 -6.85 43.39 -12.58
N GLY A 14 -7.80 43.58 -13.48
CA GLY A 14 -9.04 42.81 -13.50
C GLY A 14 -10.27 43.69 -13.29
N THR A 15 -11.16 43.66 -14.27
CA THR A 15 -12.44 44.36 -14.30
C THR A 15 -13.43 43.72 -13.31
N GLY A 16 -13.22 43.89 -12.00
CA GLY A 16 -14.10 43.32 -10.98
C GLY A 16 -14.04 44.06 -9.64
N CYS A 17 -15.15 44.67 -9.22
CA CYS A 17 -15.30 45.26 -7.89
C CYS A 17 -15.56 44.13 -6.86
N ILE A 18 -14.51 43.47 -6.37
CA ILE A 18 -14.61 42.35 -5.38
C ILE A 18 -15.14 42.83 -4.01
N ALA A 19 -14.98 44.13 -3.69
CA ALA A 19 -15.31 44.67 -2.38
C ALA A 19 -16.82 44.83 -2.09
N CYS A 20 -17.68 44.86 -3.11
CA CYS A 20 -19.13 44.99 -2.94
C CYS A 20 -19.77 43.65 -3.33
N GLY A 21 -19.75 42.70 -2.38
CA GLY A 21 -20.26 41.33 -2.52
C GLY A 21 -21.74 41.25 -2.92
N HIS A 22 -22.01 41.49 -4.20
CA HIS A 22 -23.28 41.21 -4.84
C HIS A 22 -23.07 40.05 -5.81
N SER A 23 -23.39 38.84 -5.33
CA SER A 23 -23.62 37.67 -6.19
C SER A 23 -24.85 37.93 -7.06
N GLY A 24 -24.60 38.44 -8.26
CA GLY A 24 -25.56 38.46 -9.35
C GLY A 24 -25.28 37.32 -10.31
N GLY A 25 -26.18 36.34 -10.35
CA GLY A 25 -26.29 35.39 -11.46
C GLY A 25 -25.57 34.05 -11.26
N ASP A 26 -26.34 32.97 -11.49
CA ASP A 26 -25.91 31.59 -11.70
C ASP A 26 -25.48 30.76 -10.47
N LEU A 27 -26.49 30.30 -9.72
CA LEU A 27 -26.42 29.10 -8.85
C LEU A 27 -25.77 27.88 -9.55
N ARG A 28 -25.84 27.80 -10.88
CA ARG A 28 -25.17 26.77 -11.69
C ARG A 28 -23.64 26.90 -11.72
N ARG A 29 -23.07 28.10 -11.66
CA ARG A 29 -21.61 28.29 -11.60
C ARG A 29 -21.06 28.12 -10.19
N ALA A 30 -21.83 28.49 -9.16
CA ALA A 30 -21.43 28.32 -7.77
C ALA A 30 -21.37 26.84 -7.33
N LEU A 31 -22.25 25.97 -7.84
CA LEU A 31 -22.21 24.54 -7.55
C LEU A 31 -21.01 23.83 -8.19
N VAL A 32 -20.59 24.26 -9.38
CA VAL A 32 -19.53 23.60 -10.15
C VAL A 32 -18.15 23.84 -9.54
N TRP A 33 -17.92 24.99 -8.92
CA TRP A 33 -16.61 25.33 -8.33
C TRP A 33 -16.37 24.74 -6.94
N THR A 34 -17.38 24.21 -6.25
CA THR A 34 -17.23 23.62 -4.90
C THR A 34 -17.43 22.11 -4.87
N LEU A 35 -18.32 21.56 -5.72
CA LEU A 35 -18.60 20.12 -5.72
C LEU A 35 -17.60 19.30 -6.55
N VAL A 36 -17.03 19.88 -7.61
CA VAL A 36 -16.05 19.18 -8.46
C VAL A 36 -14.74 18.91 -7.71
N PRO A 37 -14.11 19.87 -6.99
CA PRO A 37 -12.89 19.59 -6.24
C PRO A 37 -13.12 18.57 -5.13
N THR A 38 -14.23 18.68 -4.39
CA THR A 38 -14.54 17.80 -3.25
C THR A 38 -14.85 16.38 -3.71
N GLY A 39 -15.57 16.22 -4.82
CA GLY A 39 -15.84 14.91 -5.42
C GLY A 39 -14.58 14.22 -5.94
N VAL A 40 -13.66 14.97 -6.56
CA VAL A 40 -12.37 14.44 -7.03
C VAL A 40 -11.49 14.03 -5.85
N ILE A 41 -11.41 14.86 -4.80
CA ILE A 41 -10.63 14.54 -3.58
C ILE A 41 -11.19 13.28 -2.90
N ALA A 42 -12.52 13.19 -2.72
CA ALA A 42 -13.15 12.01 -2.13
C ALA A 42 -12.95 10.73 -2.96
N ALA A 43 -13.02 10.84 -4.30
CA ALA A 43 -12.74 9.72 -5.19
C ALA A 43 -11.28 9.26 -5.13
N THR A 44 -10.33 10.20 -5.09
CA THR A 44 -8.90 9.87 -4.97
C THR A 44 -8.57 9.23 -3.62
N LEU A 45 -9.12 9.73 -2.51
CA LEU A 45 -8.94 9.14 -1.19
C LEU A 45 -9.61 7.75 -1.11
N GLY A 46 -10.85 7.62 -1.59
CA GLY A 46 -11.57 6.34 -1.60
C GLY A 46 -10.85 5.25 -2.41
N ALA A 47 -10.31 5.60 -3.58
CA ALA A 47 -9.49 4.69 -4.38
C ALA A 47 -8.20 4.32 -3.64
N SER A 48 -7.53 5.27 -2.98
CA SER A 48 -6.28 5.02 -2.26
C SER A 48 -6.46 4.07 -1.07
N ILE A 49 -7.56 4.19 -0.34
CA ILE A 49 -7.87 3.35 0.83
C ILE A 49 -8.22 1.92 0.37
N ALA A 50 -9.02 1.77 -0.69
CA ALA A 50 -9.35 0.46 -1.25
C ALA A 50 -8.11 -0.27 -1.82
N ILE A 51 -7.14 0.46 -2.38
CA ILE A 51 -5.87 -0.09 -2.87
C ILE A 51 -4.97 -0.52 -1.69
N ALA A 52 -4.96 0.24 -0.59
CA ALA A 52 -4.18 -0.10 0.60
C ALA A 52 -4.75 -1.34 1.33
N GLU A 53 -6.08 -1.50 1.35
CA GLU A 53 -6.73 -2.64 2.01
C GLU A 53 -6.67 -3.92 1.18
N ALA A 54 -6.66 -3.82 -0.16
CA ALA A 54 -6.47 -4.95 -1.08
C ALA A 54 -5.03 -5.52 -1.09
N HIS A 55 -4.05 -4.79 -0.54
CA HIS A 55 -2.65 -5.21 -0.47
C HIS A 55 -2.12 -5.13 0.97
N ARG A 56 -2.68 -5.91 1.91
CA ARG A 56 -1.88 -6.32 3.07
C ARG A 56 -0.72 -7.17 2.55
N THR A 57 0.39 -6.49 2.27
CA THR A 57 1.60 -7.11 1.72
C THR A 57 2.53 -7.60 2.85
N GLY A 58 2.00 -7.62 4.08
CA GLY A 58 2.76 -7.39 5.29
C GLY A 58 2.11 -7.80 6.60
N SER A 59 2.96 -8.02 7.60
CA SER A 59 2.51 -8.39 8.94
C SER A 59 2.08 -7.16 9.74
N SER A 60 0.96 -7.25 10.44
CA SER A 60 0.57 -6.19 11.38
C SER A 60 1.33 -6.28 12.72
N ARG A 61 2.04 -7.39 12.95
CA ARG A 61 2.56 -7.80 14.27
C ARG A 61 4.04 -8.16 14.27
N ASN A 62 4.68 -8.31 13.10
CA ASN A 62 6.04 -8.81 12.99
C ASN A 62 6.95 -7.80 12.26
N ARG A 63 7.74 -7.06 13.05
CA ARG A 63 8.68 -6.05 12.52
C ARG A 63 9.73 -6.62 11.55
N TYR A 64 10.12 -7.89 11.72
CA TYR A 64 11.13 -8.52 10.87
C TYR A 64 10.56 -8.84 9.49
N SER A 65 9.31 -9.29 9.44
CA SER A 65 8.55 -9.43 8.19
C SER A 65 8.37 -8.09 7.48
N ASN A 66 8.02 -7.04 8.23
CA ASN A 66 7.76 -5.72 7.64
C ASN A 66 9.03 -5.12 7.03
N ALA A 67 10.18 -5.35 7.67
CA ALA A 67 11.48 -4.95 7.12
C ALA A 67 11.84 -5.67 5.79
N ILE A 68 11.20 -6.80 5.48
CA ILE A 68 11.34 -7.51 4.19
C ILE A 68 10.35 -6.97 3.17
N GLU A 69 9.12 -6.70 3.58
CA GLU A 69 8.07 -6.13 2.73
C GLU A 69 8.42 -4.73 2.24
N GLU A 70 9.00 -3.88 3.10
CA GLU A 70 9.44 -2.52 2.77
C GLU A 70 10.56 -2.48 1.71
N ARG A 71 11.17 -3.61 1.38
CA ARG A 71 12.22 -3.72 0.37
C ARG A 71 11.60 -3.78 -1.03
N ASP A 72 12.36 -3.27 -2.00
CA ASP A 72 12.10 -3.53 -3.40
C ASP A 72 12.29 -5.02 -3.75
N ALA A 73 11.90 -5.43 -4.96
CA ALA A 73 11.97 -6.84 -5.35
C ALA A 73 13.38 -7.45 -5.20
N PRO A 74 14.48 -6.79 -5.63
CA PRO A 74 15.83 -7.28 -5.40
C PRO A 74 16.20 -7.40 -3.91
N GLY A 75 15.89 -6.37 -3.11
CA GLY A 75 16.18 -6.38 -1.67
C GLY A 75 15.40 -7.48 -0.94
N ARG A 76 14.15 -7.71 -1.33
CA ARG A 76 13.32 -8.80 -0.79
C ARG A 76 13.88 -10.17 -1.16
N THR A 77 14.31 -10.36 -2.41
CA THR A 77 15.00 -11.59 -2.83
C THR A 77 16.28 -11.84 -2.03
N GLN A 78 17.08 -10.80 -1.77
CA GLN A 78 18.28 -10.92 -0.94
C GLN A 78 17.95 -11.30 0.51
N SER A 79 16.91 -10.71 1.09
CA SER A 79 16.43 -11.07 2.43
C SER A 79 16.03 -12.54 2.51
N PHE A 80 15.24 -13.04 1.55
CA PHE A 80 14.84 -14.44 1.53
C PHE A 80 16.01 -15.39 1.29
N ALA A 81 16.94 -15.05 0.39
CA ALA A 81 18.14 -15.84 0.17
C ALA A 81 18.97 -15.97 1.45
N LYS A 82 19.10 -14.88 2.23
CA LYS A 82 19.74 -14.91 3.54
C LYS A 82 19.02 -15.82 4.53
N LEU A 83 17.69 -15.69 4.67
CA LEU A 83 16.91 -16.53 5.59
C LEU A 83 17.03 -18.02 5.25
N MET A 84 17.02 -18.34 3.96
CA MET A 84 17.19 -19.71 3.47
C MET A 84 18.61 -20.23 3.77
N HIS A 85 19.64 -19.41 3.53
CA HIS A 85 21.02 -19.76 3.86
C HIS A 85 21.22 -20.00 5.35
N ASP A 86 20.69 -19.11 6.21
CA ASP A 86 20.77 -19.23 7.67
C ASP A 86 20.05 -20.50 8.18
N ALA A 87 19.05 -20.98 7.43
CA ALA A 87 18.35 -22.24 7.70
C ALA A 87 19.03 -23.48 7.07
N GLY A 88 20.14 -23.33 6.34
CA GLY A 88 20.88 -24.41 5.70
C GLY A 88 20.37 -24.82 4.32
N GLU A 89 19.53 -24.00 3.68
CA GLU A 89 18.89 -24.30 2.39
C GLU A 89 19.50 -23.52 1.21
N VAL A 90 19.38 -24.06 0.00
CA VAL A 90 20.15 -23.61 -1.19
C VAL A 90 19.37 -22.61 -2.07
N CYS A 91 18.35 -21.93 -1.55
CA CYS A 91 17.61 -20.95 -2.33
C CYS A 91 18.38 -19.62 -2.45
N THR A 92 19.05 -19.41 -3.58
CA THR A 92 19.87 -18.22 -3.85
C THR A 92 19.10 -17.09 -4.56
N SER A 93 18.01 -17.43 -5.25
CA SER A 93 17.18 -16.47 -5.97
C SER A 93 15.69 -16.81 -5.88
N THR A 94 14.95 -15.86 -5.33
CA THR A 94 13.48 -15.90 -5.24
C THR A 94 12.88 -15.26 -6.49
N LYS A 95 12.08 -16.04 -7.23
CA LYS A 95 11.34 -15.58 -8.42
C LYS A 95 9.98 -14.97 -8.07
N ARG A 96 9.38 -15.44 -6.98
CA ARG A 96 8.09 -14.98 -6.46
C ARG A 96 8.02 -15.12 -4.95
N SER A 97 7.25 -14.25 -4.32
CA SER A 97 6.99 -14.29 -2.89
C SER A 97 5.55 -13.89 -2.60
N LEU A 98 4.93 -14.52 -1.62
CA LEU A 98 3.60 -14.21 -1.13
C LEU A 98 3.64 -14.10 0.39
N PHE A 99 3.20 -12.96 0.93
CA PHE A 99 2.86 -12.89 2.35
C PHE A 99 1.54 -13.64 2.56
N ARG A 100 1.57 -14.71 3.35
CA ARG A 100 0.38 -15.51 3.62
C ARG A 100 -0.46 -14.88 4.72
N GLY A 101 0.16 -14.29 5.73
CA GLY A 101 -0.55 -13.79 6.90
C GLY A 101 0.19 -14.06 8.19
N ASP A 102 -0.46 -13.74 9.29
CA ASP A 102 0.06 -13.91 10.64
C ASP A 102 -0.53 -15.16 11.31
N ILE A 103 0.31 -16.00 11.92
CA ILE A 103 -0.10 -17.05 12.86
C ILE A 103 0.35 -16.64 14.25
N GLY A 104 -0.57 -16.08 15.04
CA GLY A 104 -0.25 -15.45 16.31
C GLY A 104 0.60 -14.19 16.10
N THR A 105 1.85 -14.19 16.59
CA THR A 105 2.86 -13.14 16.38
C THR A 105 3.87 -13.50 15.27
N ASN A 106 3.75 -14.69 14.68
CA ASN A 106 4.63 -15.15 13.62
C ASN A 106 4.10 -14.73 12.25
N ALA A 107 4.97 -14.26 11.38
CA ALA A 107 4.65 -13.96 10.00
C ALA A 107 4.96 -15.15 9.11
N VAL A 108 4.07 -15.47 8.17
CA VAL A 108 4.24 -16.58 7.24
C VAL A 108 4.35 -16.08 5.81
N TRP A 109 5.39 -16.55 5.13
CA TRP A 109 5.66 -16.27 3.72
C TRP A 109 5.75 -17.57 2.93
N ALA A 110 5.33 -17.51 1.67
CA ALA A 110 5.68 -18.50 0.66
C ALA A 110 6.65 -17.87 -0.34
N ILE A 111 7.70 -18.61 -0.71
CA ILE A 111 8.67 -18.18 -1.71
C ILE A 111 8.86 -19.26 -2.76
N GLY A 112 9.05 -18.83 -4.00
CA GLY A 112 9.36 -19.71 -5.12
C GLY A 112 10.81 -19.49 -5.52
N CYS A 113 11.64 -20.50 -5.28
CA CYS A 113 13.05 -20.50 -5.64
C CYS A 113 13.21 -21.08 -7.03
N GLY A 114 14.07 -20.45 -7.84
CA GLY A 114 14.24 -20.84 -9.24
C GLY A 114 14.69 -22.28 -9.44
N ASP A 115 15.48 -22.79 -8.49
CA ASP A 115 16.26 -24.03 -8.65
C ASP A 115 15.86 -25.12 -7.64
N THR A 116 15.34 -24.73 -6.47
CA THR A 116 15.04 -25.65 -5.35
C THR A 116 13.55 -25.82 -5.07
N GLY A 117 12.68 -25.18 -5.85
CA GLY A 117 11.22 -25.27 -5.71
C GLY A 117 10.61 -24.25 -4.75
N ASP A 118 9.42 -24.55 -4.26
CA ASP A 118 8.66 -23.65 -3.40
C ASP A 118 8.87 -23.98 -1.91
N TRP A 119 8.96 -22.93 -1.10
CA TRP A 119 9.25 -22.99 0.33
C TRP A 119 8.29 -22.13 1.14
N MET A 120 8.04 -22.55 2.36
CA MET A 120 7.34 -21.78 3.38
C MET A 120 8.33 -21.29 4.43
N ILE A 121 8.25 -20.01 4.77
CA ILE A 121 9.08 -19.36 5.76
C ILE A 121 8.16 -18.85 6.87
N LEU A 122 8.47 -19.24 8.10
CA LEU A 122 7.85 -18.70 9.31
C LEU A 122 8.89 -17.86 10.04
N ILE A 123 8.57 -16.58 10.23
CA ILE A 123 9.40 -15.61 10.94
C ILE A 123 8.75 -15.35 12.30
N ALA A 124 9.43 -15.72 13.38
CA ALA A 124 8.96 -15.46 14.73
C ALA A 124 9.11 -13.98 15.11
N ASP A 125 8.41 -13.56 16.16
CA ASP A 125 8.44 -12.18 16.68
C ASP A 125 9.80 -11.77 17.28
N ASN A 126 10.65 -12.74 17.60
CA ASN A 126 12.04 -12.54 18.00
C ASN A 126 13.02 -12.57 16.83
N GLY A 127 12.55 -12.86 15.61
CA GLY A 127 13.34 -12.92 14.38
C GLY A 127 13.90 -14.31 14.04
N ALA A 128 13.69 -15.31 14.90
CA ALA A 128 14.03 -16.69 14.58
C ALA A 128 13.19 -17.16 13.40
N THR A 129 13.82 -17.88 12.47
CA THR A 129 13.17 -18.30 11.23
C THR A 129 13.14 -19.81 11.14
N ARG A 130 12.01 -20.36 10.66
CA ARG A 130 11.86 -21.76 10.29
C ARG A 130 11.46 -21.84 8.82
N VAL A 131 12.06 -22.77 8.10
CA VAL A 131 11.76 -22.99 6.69
C VAL A 131 11.33 -24.44 6.47
N ALA A 132 10.44 -24.66 5.51
CA ALA A 132 9.98 -25.99 5.12
C ALA A 132 9.62 -26.01 3.64
N GLN A 133 9.86 -27.14 2.97
CA GLN A 133 9.43 -27.31 1.57
C GLN A 133 7.90 -27.37 1.48
N CYS A 134 7.36 -26.74 0.44
CA CYS A 134 5.91 -26.74 0.21
C CYS A 134 5.36 -28.14 -0.13
N GLY A 135 6.10 -28.98 -0.86
CA GLY A 135 5.61 -30.28 -1.31
C GLY A 135 5.10 -31.19 -0.18
N PRO A 136 5.88 -31.42 0.91
CA PRO A 136 5.40 -32.16 2.07
C PRO A 136 4.23 -31.47 2.80
N LEU A 137 4.23 -30.15 2.91
CA LEU A 137 3.16 -29.38 3.58
C LEU A 137 1.82 -29.48 2.83
N GLU A 138 1.86 -29.39 1.50
CA GLU A 138 0.68 -29.52 0.66
C GLU A 138 0.08 -30.92 0.74
N LYS A 139 0.91 -31.96 0.77
CA LYS A 139 0.45 -33.35 1.02
C LYS A 139 -0.20 -33.52 2.39
N ALA A 140 0.21 -32.73 3.37
CA ALA A 140 -0.38 -32.68 4.71
C ALA A 140 -1.61 -31.75 4.79
N GLY A 141 -2.09 -31.21 3.66
CA GLY A 141 -3.28 -30.34 3.61
C GLY A 141 -3.01 -28.88 3.95
N THR A 142 -1.74 -28.46 3.98
CA THR A 142 -1.37 -27.05 4.18
C THR A 142 -0.96 -26.42 2.84
N PRO A 143 -1.86 -25.68 2.17
CA PRO A 143 -1.54 -25.07 0.88
C PRO A 143 -0.49 -23.97 1.05
N CYS A 144 0.54 -23.95 0.21
CA CYS A 144 1.63 -22.98 0.35
C CYS A 144 1.27 -21.60 -0.20
N TRP A 145 0.60 -21.55 -1.34
CA TRP A 145 0.36 -20.31 -2.09
C TRP A 145 -1.03 -19.69 -1.84
N THR A 146 -1.65 -20.02 -0.72
CA THR A 146 -2.94 -19.47 -0.30
C THR A 146 -2.74 -18.56 0.89
N PRO A 147 -3.23 -17.30 0.86
CA PRO A 147 -3.29 -16.45 2.04
C PRO A 147 -4.01 -17.17 3.19
N LEU A 148 -3.61 -16.86 4.42
CA LEU A 148 -4.32 -17.25 5.62
C LEU A 148 -5.50 -16.29 5.75
N ASP A 149 -6.70 -16.84 5.83
CA ASP A 149 -7.89 -16.04 6.14
C ASP A 149 -7.70 -15.41 7.53
N SER A 150 -7.66 -14.08 7.57
CA SER A 150 -7.48 -13.29 8.80
C SER A 150 -8.77 -13.13 9.58
#